data_AF-A0A7C4VD55-F1
#
_entry.id   AF-A0A7C4VD55-F1
#
_cell.length_a   1.000
_cell.length_b   1.000
_cell.length_c   1.000
_cell.angle_alpha   90.00
_cell.angle_beta   90.00
_cell.angle_gamma   90.00
#
_symmetry.space_group_name_H-M   'P 1'
#
loop_
_entity.id
_entity.type
_entity.pdbx_description
1 polymer ?
#
loop_
_entity_poly.entity_id
_entity_poly.type
_entity_poly.pdbx_seq_one_letter_code
_entity_poly.pdbx_strand_id
1 'polypeptide(L)' 'YVSRFMTLEPGDVVLTGTPSGVGPLARGDRVRVEVEGVGRPLEVTIV' A
#
# COMPACT_ATOMS: atom_id res chain seq x y z
N TYR A 1 -11.54 9.11 -11.69
CA TYR A 1 -11.18 10.37 -11.00
C TYR A 1 -9.78 10.79 -11.42
N VAL A 2 -8.75 10.03 -11.07
CA VAL A 2 -7.34 10.34 -11.41
C VAL A 2 -7.10 10.58 -12.91
N SER A 3 -7.70 9.76 -13.79
CA SER A 3 -7.56 9.88 -15.25
C SER A 3 -8.18 11.13 -15.88
N ARG A 4 -8.91 11.95 -15.10
CA ARG A 4 -9.40 13.27 -15.56
C ARG A 4 -8.33 14.35 -15.46
N PHE A 5 -7.25 14.10 -14.71
CA PHE A 5 -6.19 15.07 -14.42
C PHE A 5 -4.85 14.68 -15.05
N MET A 6 -4.65 13.41 -15.39
CA MET A 6 -3.46 12.90 -16.08
C MET A 6 -3.78 11.64 -16.89
N THR A 7 -2.97 11.36 -17.91
CA THR A 7 -3.02 10.08 -18.65
C THR A 7 -2.46 8.96 -17.77
N LEU A 8 -3.06 7.76 -17.85
CA LEU A 8 -2.53 6.54 -17.23
C LEU A 8 -1.91 5.68 -18.32
N GLU A 9 -0.71 5.19 -18.07
CA GLU A 9 0.07 4.35 -18.97
C GLU A 9 0.13 2.89 -18.49
N PRO A 10 0.39 1.92 -19.38
CA PRO A 10 0.58 0.53 -18.99
C PRO A 10 1.69 0.38 -17.95
N GLY A 11 1.35 -0.25 -16.82
CA GLY A 11 2.26 -0.43 -15.68
C GLY A 11 2.06 0.56 -14.55
N ASP A 12 1.25 1.60 -14.74
CA ASP A 12 0.91 2.53 -13.67
C ASP A 12 0.13 1.84 -12.54
N VAL A 13 0.48 2.20 -11.30
CA VAL A 13 -0.13 1.66 -10.07
C VAL A 13 -0.87 2.77 -9.33
N VAL A 14 -2.13 2.53 -9.00
CA VAL A 14 -2.97 3.45 -8.22
C VAL A 14 -3.16 2.90 -6.82
N LEU A 15 -2.68 3.64 -5.81
CA LEU A 15 -2.93 3.33 -4.41
C LEU A 15 -4.30 3.90 -4.01
N THR A 16 -5.24 3.02 -3.62
CA THR A 16 -6.65 3.38 -3.39
C THR A 16 -6.94 3.96 -2.01
N GLY A 17 -5.93 4.04 -1.15
CA GLY A 17 -6.03 4.53 0.22
C GLY A 17 -5.81 3.42 1.25
N THR A 18 -5.67 3.83 2.51
CA THR A 18 -5.60 2.92 3.67
C THR A 18 -6.86 3.10 4.51
N PRO A 19 -7.43 2.04 5.10
CA PRO A 19 -8.47 2.18 6.11
C PRO A 19 -8.03 3.05 7.30
N SER A 20 -8.98 3.35 8.19
CA SER A 20 -8.66 4.01 9.46
C SER A 20 -7.78 3.13 10.35
N GLY A 21 -7.08 3.76 11.31
CA GLY A 21 -6.21 3.06 12.26
C GLY A 21 -4.72 3.13 11.95
N VAL A 22 -4.29 4.02 11.06
CA VAL A 22 -2.85 4.31 10.85
C VAL A 22 -2.23 4.91 12.12
N GLY A 23 -0.96 4.58 12.37
CA GLY A 23 -0.21 5.03 13.54
C GLY A 23 1.31 5.09 13.26
N PRO A 24 2.10 5.63 14.20
CA PRO A 24 3.54 5.75 14.04
C PRO A 24 4.21 4.38 13.99
N LEU A 25 5.31 4.29 13.24
CA LEU A 25 6.19 3.13 13.20
C LEU A 25 7.56 3.53 13.76
N ALA A 26 8.23 2.58 14.40
CA ALA A 26 9.56 2.73 14.97
C ALA A 26 10.55 1.76 14.33
N ARG A 27 11.85 2.07 14.46
CA ARG A 27 12.93 1.18 14.03
C ARG A 27 12.83 -0.16 14.77
N GLY A 28 12.91 -1.25 14.02
CA GLY A 28 12.74 -2.62 14.50
C GLY A 28 11.32 -3.17 14.31
N ASP A 29 10.33 -2.34 13.99
CA ASP A 29 8.96 -2.80 13.76
C ASP A 29 8.87 -3.68 12.51
N ARG A 30 7.98 -4.67 12.57
CA ARG A 30 7.60 -5.52 11.44
C ARG A 30 6.17 -5.23 11.03
N VAL A 31 5.99 -4.80 9.79
CA VAL A 31 4.69 -4.48 9.21
C VAL A 31 4.28 -5.60 8.27
N ARG A 32 3.06 -6.10 8.45
CA ARG A 32 2.41 -7.08 7.57
C ARG A 32 1.16 -6.47 6.95
N VAL A 33 1.04 -6.55 5.64
CA VAL A 33 -0.14 -6.10 4.88
C VAL A 33 -0.74 -7.29 4.13
N GLU A 34 -2.05 -7.47 4.27
CA GLU A 34 -2.80 -8.55 3.64
C GLU A 34 -4.06 -8.02 2.98
N VAL A 35 -4.38 -8.59 1.82
CA VAL A 35 -5.64 -8.36 1.12
C VAL A 35 -6.17 -9.72 0.69
N GLU A 36 -7.42 -10.02 1.05
CA GLU A 36 -8.06 -11.27 0.67
C GLU A 36 -8.07 -11.46 -0.86
N GLY A 37 -7.69 -12.65 -1.31
CA GLY A 37 -7.59 -12.96 -2.75
C GLY A 37 -6.37 -12.38 -3.46
N VAL A 38 -5.48 -11.64 -2.76
CA VAL A 38 -4.26 -11.07 -3.34
C VAL A 38 -3.02 -11.74 -2.76
N GLY A 39 -2.54 -12.75 -3.49
CA GLY A 39 -1.20 -13.32 -3.31
C GLY A 39 -0.83 -13.67 -1.86
N ARG A 40 0.46 -13.51 -1.56
CA ARG A 40 1.02 -13.70 -0.22
C ARG A 40 1.13 -12.36 0.52
N PRO A 41 1.17 -12.38 1.86
CA PRO A 41 1.32 -11.17 2.66
C PRO A 41 2.59 -10.40 2.29
N LEU A 42 2.49 -9.07 2.29
CA LEU A 42 3.65 -8.20 2.20
C LEU A 42 4.20 -7.99 3.60
N GLU A 43 5.48 -8.32 3.81
CA GLU A 43 6.18 -8.12 5.07
C GLU A 43 7.37 -7.18 4.89
N VAL A 44 7.46 -6.15 5.75
CA VAL A 44 8.53 -5.14 5.73
C VAL A 44 9.04 -4.93 7.15
N THR A 45 10.36 -4.86 7.31
CA THR A 45 11.00 -4.46 8.58
C THR A 45 11.47 -3.01 8.48
N ILE A 46 11.12 -2.20 9.47
CA ILE A 46 11.57 -0.82 9.57
C ILE A 46 13.00 -0.83 10.13
N VAL A 47 13.96 -0.39 9.33
CA VAL A 47 15.39 -0.33 9.69
C VAL A 47 15.86 1.06 10.03
#